data_AF-A0A2I0GLC6-F1
#
_entry.id   AF-A0A2I0GLC6-F1
#
_cell.length_a   1.000
_cell.length_b   1.000
_cell.length_c   1.000
_cell.angle_alpha   90.00
_cell.angle_beta   90.00
_cell.angle_gamma   90.00
#
_symmetry.space_group_name_H-M   'P 1'
#
loop_
_entity.id
_entity.type
_entity.pdbx_description
1 polymer ?
#
loop_
_entity_poly.entity_id
_entity_poly.type
_entity_poly.pdbx_seq_one_letter_code
_entity_poly.pdbx_strand_id
1 'polypeptide(L)'
;MSKHKKVTPPETVVDQSAESIKKPSILPDAQLSEITTDDIGEPSSVILPQQDLKISSDLAQSTIDRLATLSELEYELERTETAKSLNNMSVRSLDRLVKKARSKTESKISESLVVDIEPYVKPVTDIALLADQIYQILDDHIACTDAVKTAATLWIILTWVIPASHILPIAWINAPEKRCGKSTLLTLMSHMSKRSLSTSNITKSALFRSIESYKPTLFIDEVDTFINDNDGIRGVLNAGHSRDNPYIIRCVGDDNEPVPFNVFGAKAISGIGRIPDTLIDRSIPLTLRRKMRDETKKRVRDLPLDVTNMIQSQLARWSDDNMSAVKEADPVLPVSINDRAQDNWQILFKIAILLGDEWLKKAHKSCMEISG
;
A
#
# COMPACT_ATOMS: atom_id res chain seq x y z
N MET A 1 67.34 11.54 12.33
CA MET A 1 67.50 10.28 11.56
C MET A 1 66.15 9.97 10.91
N SER A 2 66.04 10.00 9.57
CA SER A 2 66.03 8.82 8.68
C SER A 2 64.82 7.88 8.91
N LYS A 3 63.94 7.55 7.96
CA LYS A 3 63.92 7.76 6.48
C LYS A 3 62.49 7.94 5.92
N HIS A 4 62.39 8.52 4.72
CA HIS A 4 61.18 8.51 3.88
C HIS A 4 60.82 7.12 3.35
N LYS A 5 59.55 6.92 2.97
CA LYS A 5 59.19 6.38 1.65
C LYS A 5 57.81 6.87 1.19
N LYS A 6 57.78 7.58 0.05
CA LYS A 6 56.55 7.83 -0.73
C LYS A 6 56.21 6.56 -1.53
N VAL A 7 54.93 6.36 -1.85
CA VAL A 7 54.47 5.37 -2.83
C VAL A 7 53.83 6.13 -3.99
N THR A 8 54.19 5.74 -5.21
CA THR A 8 53.75 6.34 -6.49
C THR A 8 52.87 5.32 -7.22
N PRO A 9 51.79 5.71 -7.91
CA PRO A 9 50.98 4.78 -8.69
C PRO A 9 51.71 4.32 -9.98
N PRO A 10 51.36 3.15 -10.54
CA PRO A 10 51.97 2.63 -11.77
C PRO A 10 51.38 3.27 -13.05
N GLU A 11 52.24 3.43 -14.06
CA GLU A 11 51.88 3.91 -15.40
C GLU A 11 51.31 2.79 -16.27
N THR A 12 50.36 3.12 -17.16
CA THR A 12 49.87 2.24 -18.22
C THR A 12 50.68 2.41 -19.50
N VAL A 13 51.23 1.32 -20.01
CA VAL A 13 52.05 1.29 -21.25
C VAL A 13 51.16 1.35 -22.50
N VAL A 14 51.67 2.06 -23.52
CA VAL A 14 51.10 2.15 -24.88
C VAL A 14 51.77 1.13 -25.78
N ASP A 15 51.02 0.50 -26.70
CA ASP A 15 51.59 -0.04 -27.94
C ASP A 15 50.64 0.14 -29.14
N GLN A 16 51.16 0.05 -30.36
CA GLN A 16 50.58 0.59 -31.60
C GLN A 16 50.33 -0.48 -32.69
N SER A 17 49.59 -0.08 -33.74
CA SER A 17 49.46 -0.75 -35.06
C SER A 17 48.70 -2.09 -35.08
N ALA A 18 48.06 -2.58 -36.17
CA ALA A 18 47.84 -2.09 -37.54
C ALA A 18 46.47 -2.63 -38.05
N GLU A 19 45.92 -2.38 -39.25
CA GLU A 19 46.39 -1.63 -40.44
C GLU A 19 45.17 -0.98 -41.19
N SER A 20 44.87 -1.35 -42.45
CA SER A 20 43.69 -0.95 -43.25
C SER A 20 43.48 -1.90 -44.44
N ILE A 21 42.26 -2.36 -44.72
CA ILE A 21 41.94 -3.12 -45.95
C ILE A 21 40.72 -2.53 -46.68
N LYS A 22 40.83 -2.39 -48.01
CA LYS A 22 39.84 -1.77 -48.91
C LYS A 22 38.88 -2.79 -49.55
N LYS A 23 37.75 -2.28 -50.06
CA LYS A 23 36.80 -2.98 -50.95
C LYS A 23 37.46 -3.54 -52.23
N PRO A 24 36.86 -4.57 -52.84
CA PRO A 24 36.14 -4.40 -54.12
C PRO A 24 34.80 -5.21 -54.14
N SER A 25 33.90 -5.23 -55.14
CA SER A 25 33.63 -4.47 -56.38
C SER A 25 32.16 -4.75 -56.80
N ILE A 26 31.62 -4.00 -57.77
CA ILE A 26 30.23 -4.13 -58.32
C ILE A 26 30.33 -4.59 -59.80
N LEU A 27 29.20 -5.09 -60.36
CA LEU A 27 28.83 -5.20 -61.81
C LEU A 27 29.16 -6.55 -62.52
N PRO A 28 28.44 -6.91 -63.63
CA PRO A 28 27.03 -6.63 -63.97
C PRO A 28 26.27 -7.77 -64.75
N ASP A 29 25.04 -7.43 -65.18
CA ASP A 29 24.31 -7.83 -66.40
C ASP A 29 23.85 -9.28 -66.70
N ALA A 30 22.54 -9.40 -66.95
CA ALA A 30 21.97 -10.23 -68.01
C ALA A 30 20.64 -9.61 -68.52
N GLN A 31 20.67 -8.99 -69.70
CA GLN A 31 19.50 -8.82 -70.57
C GLN A 31 19.21 -10.20 -71.25
N LEU A 32 18.17 -10.50 -72.04
CA LEU A 32 17.22 -9.70 -72.83
C LEU A 32 16.12 -10.68 -73.32
N SER A 33 14.86 -10.25 -73.53
CA SER A 33 14.04 -10.68 -74.69
C SER A 33 12.69 -9.97 -74.72
N GLU A 34 12.53 -9.07 -75.68
CA GLU A 34 11.23 -8.58 -76.13
C GLU A 34 10.71 -9.50 -77.24
N ILE A 35 9.40 -9.76 -77.27
CA ILE A 35 8.68 -10.13 -78.49
C ILE A 35 7.43 -9.24 -78.55
N THR A 36 7.19 -8.66 -79.72
CA THR A 36 6.24 -7.58 -79.97
C THR A 36 4.87 -8.06 -80.42
N THR A 37 3.83 -7.32 -79.98
CA THR A 37 2.59 -6.95 -80.72
C THR A 37 1.77 -8.05 -81.43
N ASP A 38 0.51 -8.24 -81.01
CA ASP A 38 -0.59 -7.52 -81.70
C ASP A 38 -1.93 -7.52 -80.94
N ASP A 39 -2.73 -6.54 -81.34
CA ASP A 39 -3.90 -5.86 -80.78
C ASP A 39 -5.19 -6.66 -80.45
N ILE A 40 -5.99 -6.06 -79.55
CA ILE A 40 -7.47 -5.91 -79.50
C ILE A 40 -8.11 -6.24 -78.13
N GLY A 41 -8.62 -5.18 -77.48
CA GLY A 41 -9.81 -5.24 -76.62
C GLY A 41 -9.63 -5.02 -75.11
N GLU A 42 -9.77 -3.77 -74.64
CA GLU A 42 -10.42 -3.54 -73.33
C GLU A 42 -11.88 -4.00 -73.41
N PRO A 43 -12.45 -4.58 -72.34
CA PRO A 43 -13.20 -3.70 -71.44
C PRO A 43 -13.13 -4.04 -69.94
N SER A 44 -13.42 -2.99 -69.15
CA SER A 44 -14.04 -3.04 -67.82
C SER A 44 -13.20 -3.52 -66.63
N SER A 45 -12.63 -2.52 -65.97
CA SER A 45 -12.24 -2.53 -64.56
C SER A 45 -13.37 -3.01 -63.63
N VAL A 46 -13.22 -4.22 -63.06
CA VAL A 46 -13.95 -4.63 -61.86
C VAL A 46 -13.06 -4.37 -60.64
N ILE A 47 -13.07 -3.12 -60.17
CA ILE A 47 -12.54 -2.79 -58.84
C ILE A 47 -13.54 -3.34 -57.82
N LEU A 48 -13.27 -4.53 -57.27
CA LEU A 48 -13.94 -5.00 -56.08
C LEU A 48 -13.63 -4.00 -54.94
N PRO A 49 -14.65 -3.44 -54.26
CA PRO A 49 -14.40 -2.51 -53.17
C PRO A 49 -13.72 -3.26 -52.02
N GLN A 50 -12.46 -2.92 -51.73
CA GLN A 50 -11.84 -3.28 -50.47
C GLN A 50 -12.60 -2.55 -49.36
N GLN A 51 -13.54 -3.25 -48.74
CA GLN A 51 -14.15 -2.78 -47.50
C GLN A 51 -13.09 -2.85 -46.42
N ASP A 52 -12.59 -1.70 -45.97
CA ASP A 52 -11.80 -1.56 -44.76
C ASP A 52 -12.63 -2.06 -43.57
N LEU A 53 -12.52 -3.36 -43.28
CA LEU A 53 -13.09 -4.03 -42.12
C LEU A 53 -12.39 -3.51 -40.86
N LYS A 54 -12.82 -2.33 -40.39
CA LYS A 54 -12.45 -1.81 -39.08
C LYS A 54 -12.78 -2.86 -38.03
N ILE A 55 -11.74 -3.48 -37.47
CA ILE A 55 -11.87 -4.45 -36.41
C ILE A 55 -12.58 -3.79 -35.22
N SER A 56 -13.65 -4.42 -34.74
CA SER A 56 -14.38 -3.96 -33.55
C SER A 56 -13.46 -3.93 -32.34
N SER A 57 -13.67 -2.94 -31.46
CA SER A 57 -12.97 -2.81 -30.18
C SER A 57 -13.05 -4.11 -29.36
N ASP A 58 -14.17 -4.82 -29.43
CA ASP A 58 -14.38 -6.05 -28.66
C ASP A 58 -13.53 -7.22 -29.19
N LEU A 59 -13.38 -7.32 -30.51
CA LEU A 59 -12.53 -8.33 -31.15
C LEU A 59 -11.05 -8.06 -30.85
N ALA A 60 -10.64 -6.79 -30.87
CA ALA A 60 -9.29 -6.39 -30.46
C ALA A 60 -9.03 -6.73 -28.98
N GLN A 61 -9.97 -6.41 -28.08
CA GLN A 61 -9.83 -6.71 -26.65
C GLN A 61 -9.77 -8.22 -26.40
N SER A 62 -10.65 -9.03 -27.00
CA SER A 62 -10.62 -10.50 -26.85
C SER A 62 -9.32 -11.12 -27.37
N THR A 63 -8.73 -10.56 -28.43
CA THR A 63 -7.43 -10.98 -28.97
C THR A 63 -6.30 -10.68 -27.99
N ILE A 64 -6.30 -9.49 -27.39
CA ILE A 64 -5.33 -9.08 -26.35
C ILE A 64 -5.45 -9.99 -25.12
N ASP A 65 -6.67 -10.31 -24.70
CA ASP A 65 -6.91 -11.18 -23.54
C ASP A 65 -6.46 -12.63 -23.82
N ARG A 66 -6.61 -13.14 -25.05
CA ARG A 66 -6.02 -14.43 -25.48
C ARG A 66 -4.49 -14.39 -25.44
N LEU A 67 -3.86 -13.38 -26.06
CA LEU A 67 -2.40 -13.23 -26.08
C LEU A 67 -1.81 -13.15 -24.66
N ALA A 68 -2.55 -12.59 -23.69
CA ALA A 68 -2.14 -12.56 -22.30
C ALA A 68 -1.98 -13.96 -21.67
N THR A 69 -2.74 -14.96 -22.13
CA THR A 69 -2.69 -16.34 -21.59
C THR A 69 -1.59 -17.22 -22.20
N LEU A 70 -0.96 -16.80 -23.29
CA LEU A 70 0.15 -17.52 -23.92
C LEU A 70 1.43 -17.48 -23.06
N SER A 71 2.34 -18.43 -23.26
CA SER A 71 3.71 -18.33 -22.75
C SER A 71 4.49 -17.18 -23.42
N GLU A 72 5.68 -16.86 -22.90
CA GLU A 72 6.54 -15.81 -23.47
C GLU A 72 6.99 -16.17 -24.89
N LEU A 73 7.36 -17.43 -25.14
CA LEU A 73 7.80 -17.91 -26.46
C LEU A 73 6.67 -17.88 -27.50
N GLU A 74 5.48 -18.37 -27.15
CA GLU A 74 4.31 -18.38 -28.03
C GLU A 74 3.85 -16.96 -28.38
N TYR A 75 3.85 -16.06 -27.40
CA TYR A 75 3.56 -14.64 -27.63
C TYR A 75 4.56 -14.00 -28.61
N GLU A 76 5.85 -14.27 -28.46
CA GLU A 76 6.91 -13.69 -29.29
C GLU A 76 6.78 -14.09 -30.77
N LEU A 77 6.30 -15.31 -31.03
CA LEU A 77 6.02 -15.82 -32.38
C LEU A 77 4.75 -15.16 -32.96
N GLU A 78 3.68 -15.03 -32.19
CA GLU A 78 2.38 -14.53 -32.68
C GLU A 78 2.26 -12.99 -32.77
N ARG A 79 3.02 -12.23 -31.95
CA ARG A 79 2.79 -10.78 -31.78
C ARG A 79 2.90 -9.97 -33.07
N THR A 80 3.80 -10.36 -33.98
CA THR A 80 4.13 -9.56 -35.18
C THR A 80 3.02 -9.64 -36.23
N GLU A 81 2.41 -10.80 -36.40
CA GLU A 81 1.26 -10.98 -37.29
C GLU A 81 -0.02 -10.43 -36.65
N THR A 82 -0.19 -10.63 -35.34
CA THR A 82 -1.36 -10.12 -34.61
C THR A 82 -1.39 -8.60 -34.53
N ALA A 83 -0.22 -7.93 -34.44
CA ALA A 83 -0.15 -6.47 -34.49
C ALA A 83 -0.57 -5.92 -35.87
N LYS A 84 -0.19 -6.59 -36.96
CA LYS A 84 -0.64 -6.25 -38.32
C LYS A 84 -2.15 -6.45 -38.48
N SER A 85 -2.66 -7.60 -38.05
CA SER A 85 -4.09 -7.91 -38.20
C SER A 85 -4.97 -6.92 -37.42
N LEU A 86 -4.56 -6.52 -36.21
CA LEU A 86 -5.26 -5.51 -35.39
C LEU A 86 -5.08 -4.06 -35.91
N ASN A 87 -5.60 -3.78 -37.11
CA ASN A 87 -5.57 -2.47 -37.78
C ASN A 87 -4.14 -1.87 -37.91
N ASN A 88 -3.12 -2.69 -38.21
CA ASN A 88 -1.71 -2.27 -38.30
C ASN A 88 -1.19 -1.53 -37.05
N MET A 89 -1.58 -2.00 -35.86
CA MET A 89 -1.06 -1.52 -34.59
C MET A 89 0.46 -1.73 -34.49
N SER A 90 1.19 -0.83 -33.80
CA SER A 90 2.60 -1.05 -33.52
C SER A 90 2.80 -2.20 -32.53
N VAL A 91 3.83 -3.04 -32.73
CA VAL A 91 4.15 -4.15 -31.82
C VAL A 91 4.35 -3.66 -30.38
N ARG A 92 5.04 -2.52 -30.18
CA ARG A 92 5.20 -1.88 -28.85
C ARG A 92 3.87 -1.51 -28.20
N SER A 93 2.86 -1.12 -28.98
CA SER A 93 1.50 -0.85 -28.46
C SER A 93 0.81 -2.15 -28.04
N LEU A 94 0.95 -3.22 -28.83
CA LEU A 94 0.43 -4.54 -28.49
C LEU A 94 1.10 -5.11 -27.22
N ASP A 95 2.43 -5.06 -27.13
CA ASP A 95 3.21 -5.46 -25.95
C ASP A 95 2.70 -4.75 -24.69
N ARG A 96 2.48 -3.43 -24.77
CA ARG A 96 1.96 -2.63 -23.66
C ARG A 96 0.55 -3.05 -23.24
N LEU A 97 -0.32 -3.40 -24.19
CA LEU A 97 -1.69 -3.85 -23.93
C LEU A 97 -1.72 -5.28 -23.35
N VAL A 98 -0.93 -6.20 -23.90
CA VAL A 98 -0.82 -7.58 -23.42
C VAL A 98 -0.16 -7.64 -22.03
N LYS A 99 0.91 -6.86 -21.78
CA LYS A 99 1.52 -6.70 -20.45
C LYS A 99 0.50 -6.14 -19.42
N LYS A 100 -0.39 -5.24 -19.85
CA LYS A 100 -1.48 -4.69 -19.02
C LYS A 100 -2.61 -5.72 -18.78
N ALA A 101 -2.88 -6.60 -19.74
CA ALA A 101 -3.84 -7.69 -19.56
C ALA A 101 -3.28 -8.80 -18.65
N ARG A 102 -2.02 -9.23 -18.86
CA ARG A 102 -1.30 -10.15 -17.96
C ARG A 102 -1.31 -9.66 -16.52
N SER A 103 -0.91 -8.41 -16.28
CA SER A 103 -0.89 -7.88 -14.91
C SER A 103 -2.26 -7.78 -14.26
N LYS A 104 -3.35 -7.55 -15.02
CA LYS A 104 -4.73 -7.65 -14.52
C LYS A 104 -5.11 -9.08 -14.13
N THR A 105 -4.70 -10.07 -14.90
CA THR A 105 -4.95 -11.50 -14.64
C THR A 105 -4.14 -11.99 -13.45
N GLU A 106 -2.85 -11.66 -13.36
CA GLU A 106 -2.00 -11.92 -12.20
C GLU A 106 -2.54 -11.24 -10.94
N SER A 107 -3.04 -10.00 -11.04
CA SER A 107 -3.69 -9.30 -9.92
C SER A 107 -5.02 -9.93 -9.46
N LYS A 108 -5.61 -10.85 -10.24
CA LYS A 108 -6.74 -11.69 -9.82
C LYS A 108 -6.31 -13.04 -9.22
N ILE A 109 -5.06 -13.46 -9.42
CA ILE A 109 -4.52 -14.76 -8.99
C ILE A 109 -3.65 -14.59 -7.72
N SER A 110 -3.06 -13.41 -7.51
CA SER A 110 -2.40 -13.06 -6.25
C SER A 110 -3.35 -13.21 -5.07
N GLU A 111 -2.91 -13.92 -4.03
CA GLU A 111 -3.56 -13.85 -2.72
C GLU A 111 -3.60 -12.39 -2.24
N SER A 112 -4.72 -12.00 -1.62
CA SER A 112 -4.89 -10.67 -1.04
C SER A 112 -3.92 -10.47 0.11
N LEU A 113 -3.24 -9.32 0.19
CA LEU A 113 -2.35 -9.00 1.32
C LEU A 113 -3.11 -8.75 2.64
N VAL A 114 -4.45 -8.81 2.62
CA VAL A 114 -5.31 -8.67 3.79
C VAL A 114 -6.50 -9.62 3.71
N VAL A 115 -6.99 -10.02 4.87
CA VAL A 115 -8.15 -10.89 5.04
C VAL A 115 -9.37 -10.04 5.43
N ASP A 116 -10.52 -10.30 4.79
CA ASP A 116 -11.82 -9.82 5.26
C ASP A 116 -12.38 -10.76 6.32
N ILE A 117 -13.03 -10.18 7.33
CA ILE A 117 -13.55 -10.93 8.48
C ILE A 117 -15.07 -11.00 8.37
N GLU A 118 -15.60 -12.22 8.42
CA GLU A 118 -17.03 -12.49 8.44
C GLU A 118 -17.68 -11.92 9.71
N PRO A 119 -18.73 -11.08 9.60
CA PRO A 119 -19.46 -10.56 10.74
C PRO A 119 -20.08 -11.64 11.63
N TYR A 120 -20.04 -11.42 12.94
CA TYR A 120 -20.65 -12.32 13.91
C TYR A 120 -22.17 -12.44 13.68
N VAL A 121 -22.68 -13.67 13.78
CA VAL A 121 -24.07 -14.01 13.40
C VAL A 121 -25.16 -13.30 14.21
N LYS A 122 -24.85 -12.84 15.43
CA LYS A 122 -25.80 -12.13 16.32
C LYS A 122 -25.36 -10.67 16.50
N PRO A 123 -26.30 -9.71 16.63
CA PRO A 123 -25.98 -8.33 16.97
C PRO A 123 -25.15 -8.25 18.27
N VAL A 124 -24.18 -7.34 18.30
CA VAL A 124 -23.39 -7.06 19.51
C VAL A 124 -24.10 -5.96 20.29
N THR A 125 -24.92 -6.36 21.26
CA THR A 125 -25.77 -5.42 22.05
C THR A 125 -25.00 -4.68 23.13
N ASP A 126 -23.87 -5.22 23.60
CA ASP A 126 -22.99 -4.61 24.58
C ASP A 126 -21.57 -4.53 24.02
N ILE A 127 -21.25 -3.38 23.43
CA ILE A 127 -19.93 -3.07 22.89
C ILE A 127 -18.95 -2.66 23.99
N ALA A 128 -19.43 -2.19 25.14
CA ALA A 128 -18.58 -1.81 26.27
C ALA A 128 -17.87 -3.04 26.85
N LEU A 129 -18.60 -4.16 26.99
CA LEU A 129 -18.04 -5.45 27.39
C LEU A 129 -16.95 -5.95 26.42
N LEU A 130 -17.13 -5.76 25.11
CA LEU A 130 -16.13 -6.13 24.10
C LEU A 130 -14.89 -5.21 24.17
N ALA A 131 -15.09 -3.92 24.40
CA ALA A 131 -14.00 -2.97 24.65
C ALA A 131 -13.23 -3.31 25.95
N ASP A 132 -13.93 -3.71 27.02
CA ASP A 132 -13.29 -4.14 28.27
C ASP A 132 -12.52 -5.47 28.10
N GLN A 133 -12.97 -6.39 27.24
CA GLN A 133 -12.18 -7.58 26.86
C GLN A 133 -10.88 -7.20 26.13
N ILE A 134 -10.94 -6.29 25.15
CA ILE A 134 -9.75 -5.77 24.45
C ILE A 134 -8.80 -5.09 25.46
N TYR A 135 -9.35 -4.25 26.34
CA TYR A 135 -8.59 -3.58 27.40
C TYR A 135 -7.88 -4.58 28.31
N GLN A 136 -8.56 -5.66 28.73
CA GLN A 136 -7.95 -6.69 29.59
C GLN A 136 -6.89 -7.51 28.85
N ILE A 137 -7.07 -7.79 27.55
CA ILE A 137 -6.01 -8.39 26.72
C ILE A 137 -4.77 -7.49 26.68
N LEU A 138 -4.95 -6.18 26.51
CA LEU A 138 -3.83 -5.23 26.54
C LEU A 138 -3.18 -5.15 27.92
N ASP A 139 -3.96 -5.12 29.00
CA ASP A 139 -3.44 -5.13 30.37
C ASP A 139 -2.68 -6.42 30.70
N ASP A 140 -3.19 -7.58 30.30
CA ASP A 140 -2.55 -8.86 30.57
C ASP A 140 -1.16 -8.98 29.93
N HIS A 141 -0.91 -8.27 28.83
CA HIS A 141 0.30 -8.44 28.00
C HIS A 141 1.27 -7.25 28.02
N ILE A 142 0.79 -6.02 28.22
CA ILE A 142 1.58 -4.80 28.07
C ILE A 142 1.75 -4.06 29.40
N ALA A 143 2.96 -3.55 29.65
CA ALA A 143 3.28 -2.69 30.79
C ALA A 143 3.22 -1.21 30.37
N CYS A 144 2.06 -0.59 30.55
CA CYS A 144 1.80 0.81 30.22
C CYS A 144 0.83 1.44 31.24
N THR A 145 0.36 2.65 30.99
CA THR A 145 -0.66 3.32 31.80
C THR A 145 -2.07 2.97 31.32
N ASP A 146 -3.08 3.24 32.14
CA ASP A 146 -4.49 3.06 31.76
C ASP A 146 -4.88 3.95 30.57
N ALA A 147 -4.24 5.11 30.41
CA ALA A 147 -4.44 5.98 29.25
C ALA A 147 -4.02 5.29 27.95
N VAL A 148 -2.84 4.66 27.92
CA VAL A 148 -2.33 3.95 26.75
C VAL A 148 -3.22 2.76 26.40
N LYS A 149 -3.68 1.97 27.40
CA LYS A 149 -4.61 0.85 27.16
C LYS A 149 -5.96 1.32 26.60
N THR A 150 -6.50 2.40 27.15
CA THR A 150 -7.76 3.01 26.68
C THR A 150 -7.62 3.52 25.25
N ALA A 151 -6.59 4.32 24.97
CA ALA A 151 -6.31 4.87 23.66
C ALA A 151 -6.11 3.77 22.61
N ALA A 152 -5.34 2.73 22.93
CA ALA A 152 -5.12 1.58 22.05
C ALA A 152 -6.42 0.78 21.80
N THR A 153 -7.27 0.58 22.82
CA THR A 153 -8.58 -0.09 22.66
C THR A 153 -9.48 0.69 21.71
N LEU A 154 -9.65 1.99 21.93
CA LEU A 154 -10.45 2.86 21.07
C LEU A 154 -9.88 2.91 19.65
N TRP A 155 -8.55 2.93 19.50
CA TRP A 155 -7.88 2.92 18.20
C TRP A 155 -8.08 1.60 17.44
N ILE A 156 -8.07 0.45 18.11
CA ILE A 156 -8.43 -0.84 17.50
C ILE A 156 -9.86 -0.79 16.95
N ILE A 157 -10.82 -0.31 17.75
CA ILE A 157 -12.23 -0.17 17.34
C ILE A 157 -12.37 0.80 16.15
N LEU A 158 -11.60 1.89 16.12
CA LEU A 158 -11.55 2.85 15.01
C LEU A 158 -11.26 2.19 13.66
N THR A 159 -10.44 1.13 13.61
CA THR A 159 -10.13 0.44 12.34
C THR A 159 -11.38 -0.17 11.68
N TRP A 160 -12.41 -0.46 12.47
CA TRP A 160 -13.69 -1.00 12.00
C TRP A 160 -14.63 0.09 11.46
N VAL A 161 -14.53 1.30 11.98
CA VAL A 161 -15.41 2.45 11.68
C VAL A 161 -14.72 3.59 10.90
N ILE A 162 -13.66 3.27 10.15
CA ILE A 162 -12.95 4.19 9.24
C ILE A 162 -13.87 5.08 8.36
N PRO A 163 -15.01 4.60 7.82
CA PRO A 163 -15.94 5.44 7.05
C PRO A 163 -16.60 6.58 7.85
N ALA A 164 -16.69 6.46 9.17
CA ALA A 164 -17.28 7.46 10.06
C ALA A 164 -16.33 8.63 10.39
N SER A 165 -15.04 8.54 10.03
CA SER A 165 -14.06 9.59 10.32
C SER A 165 -13.52 10.32 9.08
N HIS A 166 -13.25 11.61 9.25
CA HIS A 166 -12.47 12.45 8.32
C HIS A 166 -10.96 12.38 8.61
N ILE A 167 -10.58 12.23 9.87
CA ILE A 167 -9.19 12.14 10.34
C ILE A 167 -8.91 10.73 10.88
N LEU A 168 -7.80 10.14 10.50
CA LEU A 168 -7.31 8.88 11.07
C LEU A 168 -5.99 9.12 11.80
N PRO A 169 -6.00 9.24 13.15
CA PRO A 169 -4.77 9.40 13.92
C PRO A 169 -3.84 8.20 13.71
N ILE A 170 -2.56 8.49 13.55
CA ILE A 170 -1.52 7.46 13.52
C ILE A 170 -1.32 6.95 14.95
N ALA A 171 -1.39 5.64 15.19
CA ALA A 171 -1.00 5.09 16.49
C ALA A 171 0.54 5.03 16.56
N TRP A 172 1.16 5.87 17.41
CA TRP A 172 2.61 5.92 17.55
C TRP A 172 3.07 5.17 18.80
N ILE A 173 3.48 3.92 18.62
CA ILE A 173 3.95 3.05 19.69
C ILE A 173 5.45 3.30 19.91
N ASN A 174 5.78 4.02 20.97
CA ASN A 174 7.16 4.37 21.31
C ASN A 174 7.52 3.94 22.74
N ALA A 175 8.81 4.03 23.06
CA ALA A 175 9.35 3.78 24.40
C ALA A 175 10.74 4.44 24.53
N PRO A 176 11.16 4.85 25.73
CA PRO A 176 12.50 5.39 25.96
C PRO A 176 13.60 4.32 25.83
N GLU A 177 13.27 3.03 25.99
CA GLU A 177 14.23 1.93 25.96
C GLU A 177 13.86 0.79 24.97
N LYS A 178 14.85 -0.07 24.68
CA LYS A 178 14.63 -1.38 24.06
C LYS A 178 13.89 -2.32 25.03
N ARG A 179 13.14 -3.29 24.49
CA ARG A 179 12.44 -4.36 25.24
C ARG A 179 11.26 -3.92 26.13
N CYS A 180 10.65 -2.75 25.88
CA CYS A 180 9.40 -2.30 26.53
C CYS A 180 8.10 -2.87 25.93
N GLY A 181 8.16 -3.86 25.02
CA GLY A 181 6.95 -4.49 24.45
C GLY A 181 6.29 -3.76 23.28
N LYS A 182 7.00 -2.89 22.54
CA LYS A 182 6.44 -2.15 21.40
C LYS A 182 5.88 -3.04 20.29
N SER A 183 6.71 -3.94 19.75
CA SER A 183 6.29 -4.97 18.79
C SER A 183 5.16 -5.84 19.36
N THR A 184 5.19 -6.12 20.66
CA THR A 184 4.15 -6.88 21.37
C THR A 184 2.79 -6.16 21.31
N LEU A 185 2.75 -4.84 21.54
CA LEU A 185 1.52 -4.05 21.39
C LEU A 185 1.10 -3.95 19.91
N LEU A 186 2.05 -3.73 18.99
CA LEU A 186 1.77 -3.65 17.56
C LEU A 186 1.12 -4.95 17.03
N THR A 187 1.63 -6.12 17.45
CA THR A 187 1.04 -7.44 17.12
C THR A 187 -0.34 -7.63 17.75
N LEU A 188 -0.55 -7.26 19.01
CA LEU A 188 -1.87 -7.36 19.64
C LEU A 188 -2.91 -6.49 18.93
N MET A 189 -2.55 -5.24 18.60
CA MET A 189 -3.41 -4.36 17.84
C MET A 189 -3.70 -4.92 16.44
N SER A 190 -2.72 -5.52 15.76
CA SER A 190 -2.94 -6.10 14.42
C SER A 190 -3.84 -7.33 14.45
N HIS A 191 -3.78 -8.16 15.50
CA HIS A 191 -4.66 -9.32 15.66
C HIS A 191 -6.14 -8.95 15.92
N MET A 192 -6.44 -7.74 16.39
CA MET A 192 -7.81 -7.30 16.72
C MET A 192 -8.38 -6.24 15.76
N SER A 193 -7.59 -5.78 14.79
CA SER A 193 -7.96 -4.70 13.84
C SER A 193 -8.52 -5.23 12.52
N LYS A 194 -9.23 -4.36 11.78
CA LYS A 194 -9.77 -4.65 10.45
C LYS A 194 -8.68 -4.65 9.38
N ARG A 195 -8.67 -5.67 8.50
CA ARG A 195 -7.78 -5.77 7.31
C ARG A 195 -6.31 -5.42 7.62
N SER A 196 -5.76 -6.06 8.65
CA SER A 196 -4.40 -5.78 9.12
C SER A 196 -3.33 -6.23 8.12
N LEU A 197 -2.41 -5.33 7.77
CA LEU A 197 -1.20 -5.62 7.00
C LEU A 197 0.03 -5.21 7.82
N SER A 198 0.77 -6.20 8.32
CA SER A 198 1.95 -6.00 9.16
C SER A 198 3.26 -6.13 8.37
N THR A 199 4.24 -5.26 8.66
CA THR A 199 5.59 -5.34 8.09
C THR A 199 6.64 -4.66 8.99
N SER A 200 7.91 -5.05 8.89
CA SER A 200 9.05 -4.34 9.51
C SER A 200 9.70 -3.32 8.58
N ASN A 201 9.48 -3.42 7.27
CA ASN A 201 9.99 -2.45 6.28
C ASN A 201 9.13 -2.51 5.01
N ILE A 202 9.04 -1.40 4.27
CA ILE A 202 8.28 -1.35 3.03
C ILE A 202 8.86 -0.29 2.09
N THR A 203 9.03 -0.64 0.81
CA THR A 203 9.46 0.35 -0.18
C THR A 203 8.37 1.38 -0.40
N LYS A 204 8.74 2.62 -0.76
CA LYS A 204 7.78 3.68 -1.09
C LYS A 204 6.73 3.20 -2.11
N SER A 205 7.15 2.47 -3.14
CA SER A 205 6.28 1.93 -4.20
C SER A 205 5.34 0.83 -3.73
N ALA A 206 5.80 -0.09 -2.88
CA ALA A 206 4.91 -1.08 -2.27
C ALA A 206 3.89 -0.41 -1.36
N LEU A 207 4.30 0.56 -0.52
CA LEU A 207 3.43 1.22 0.46
C LEU A 207 2.19 1.85 -0.18
N PHE A 208 2.34 2.77 -1.14
CA PHE A 208 1.18 3.45 -1.70
C PHE A 208 0.31 2.56 -2.58
N ARG A 209 0.91 1.56 -3.26
CA ARG A 209 0.15 0.58 -4.05
C ARG A 209 -0.66 -0.36 -3.16
N SER A 210 -0.09 -0.79 -2.04
CA SER A 210 -0.82 -1.62 -1.08
C SER A 210 -1.97 -0.86 -0.43
N ILE A 211 -1.83 0.45 -0.16
CA ILE A 211 -2.95 1.25 0.37
C ILE A 211 -4.06 1.39 -0.67
N GLU A 212 -3.74 1.80 -1.90
CA GLU A 212 -4.73 1.96 -2.98
C GLU A 212 -5.48 0.66 -3.27
N SER A 213 -4.76 -0.45 -3.49
CA SER A 213 -5.36 -1.73 -3.89
C SER A 213 -6.11 -2.43 -2.75
N TYR A 214 -5.55 -2.45 -1.54
CA TYR A 214 -6.07 -3.30 -0.45
C TYR A 214 -6.75 -2.54 0.68
N LYS A 215 -6.61 -1.21 0.76
CA LYS A 215 -7.17 -0.38 1.85
C LYS A 215 -6.94 -0.99 3.25
N PRO A 216 -5.69 -1.35 3.61
CA PRO A 216 -5.37 -2.06 4.83
C PRO A 216 -5.35 -1.12 6.05
N THR A 217 -5.47 -1.70 7.25
CA THR A 217 -4.87 -1.09 8.44
C THR A 217 -3.39 -1.47 8.45
N LEU A 218 -2.50 -0.50 8.31
CA LEU A 218 -1.05 -0.75 8.29
C LEU A 218 -0.48 -0.87 9.71
N PHE A 219 0.39 -1.85 9.92
CA PHE A 219 1.19 -2.01 11.13
C PHE A 219 2.66 -2.09 10.74
N ILE A 220 3.42 -1.01 10.98
CA ILE A 220 4.82 -0.92 10.58
C ILE A 220 5.72 -0.88 11.83
N ASP A 221 6.54 -1.91 12.03
CA ASP A 221 7.54 -1.92 13.11
C ASP A 221 8.86 -1.27 12.68
N GLU A 222 9.74 -1.01 13.65
CA GLU A 222 11.11 -0.49 13.46
C GLU A 222 11.21 0.79 12.59
N VAL A 223 10.19 1.65 12.58
CA VAL A 223 10.15 2.82 11.68
C VAL A 223 11.29 3.82 11.92
N ASP A 224 11.84 3.86 13.13
CA ASP A 224 13.00 4.68 13.48
C ASP A 224 14.25 4.36 12.65
N THR A 225 14.32 3.16 12.07
CA THR A 225 15.44 2.75 11.22
C THR A 225 15.46 3.38 9.82
N PHE A 226 14.35 3.97 9.36
CA PHE A 226 14.26 4.52 8.00
C PHE A 226 13.42 5.80 7.84
N ILE A 227 12.52 6.16 8.77
CA ILE A 227 11.51 7.20 8.52
C ILE A 227 12.09 8.63 8.48
N ASN A 228 13.22 8.86 9.14
CA ASN A 228 13.89 10.16 9.14
C ASN A 228 14.51 10.49 7.77
N ASP A 229 15.16 9.51 7.14
CA ASP A 229 15.84 9.67 5.84
C ASP A 229 14.94 9.37 4.62
N ASN A 230 13.68 8.96 4.84
CA ASN A 230 12.76 8.56 3.79
C ASN A 230 11.54 9.50 3.69
N ASP A 231 11.79 10.72 3.22
CA ASP A 231 10.80 11.74 2.84
C ASP A 231 9.65 11.17 2.00
N GLY A 232 9.96 10.22 1.13
CA GLY A 232 9.01 9.57 0.26
C GLY A 232 7.97 8.72 0.99
N ILE A 233 8.37 7.98 2.03
CA ILE A 233 7.45 7.24 2.92
C ILE A 233 6.76 8.22 3.88
N ARG A 234 7.50 9.16 4.47
CA ARG A 234 6.92 10.18 5.36
C ARG A 234 5.77 10.94 4.70
N GLY A 235 5.91 11.33 3.44
CA GLY A 235 4.84 11.96 2.66
C GLY A 235 3.61 11.08 2.48
N VAL A 236 3.77 9.76 2.31
CA VAL A 236 2.65 8.81 2.21
C VAL A 236 1.89 8.69 3.54
N LEU A 237 2.63 8.56 4.65
CA LEU A 237 2.04 8.46 5.98
C LEU A 237 1.31 9.77 6.36
N ASN A 238 1.92 10.93 6.10
CA ASN A 238 1.34 12.25 6.37
C ASN A 238 0.10 12.58 5.53
N ALA A 239 0.10 12.26 4.23
CA ALA A 239 -1.06 12.50 3.36
C ALA A 239 -2.24 11.60 3.75
N GLY A 240 -1.95 10.36 4.16
CA GLY A 240 -2.95 9.37 4.54
C GLY A 240 -3.66 9.58 5.88
N HIS A 241 -3.53 10.75 6.50
CA HIS A 241 -4.12 11.14 7.79
C HIS A 241 -5.48 11.83 7.66
N SER A 242 -5.69 12.64 6.61
CA SER A 242 -6.94 13.40 6.36
C SER A 242 -7.56 13.02 5.01
N ARG A 243 -8.89 13.15 4.89
CA ARG A 243 -9.63 13.06 3.63
C ARG A 243 -9.56 14.32 2.75
N ASP A 244 -9.03 15.44 3.24
CA ASP A 244 -8.96 16.69 2.45
C ASP A 244 -8.03 16.57 1.23
N ASN A 245 -6.89 15.91 1.41
CA ASN A 245 -5.96 15.61 0.33
C ASN A 245 -5.20 14.30 0.57
N PRO A 246 -5.86 13.14 0.45
CA PRO A 246 -5.28 11.84 0.72
C PRO A 246 -4.45 11.30 -0.45
N TYR A 247 -4.12 12.14 -1.44
CA TYR A 247 -3.52 11.68 -2.70
C TYR A 247 -2.04 12.00 -2.79
N ILE A 248 -1.29 11.06 -3.36
CA ILE A 248 0.07 11.30 -3.87
C ILE A 248 0.11 11.03 -5.36
N ILE A 249 0.87 11.83 -6.12
CA ILE A 249 1.09 11.60 -7.55
C ILE A 249 2.42 10.86 -7.73
N ARG A 250 2.42 9.81 -8.56
CA ARG A 250 3.59 8.98 -8.87
C ARG A 250 3.59 8.59 -10.34
N CYS A 251 4.73 8.73 -11.01
CA CYS A 251 4.93 8.22 -12.37
C CYS A 251 4.84 6.68 -12.38
N VAL A 252 4.18 6.11 -13.40
CA VAL A 252 3.97 4.66 -13.56
C VAL A 252 4.22 4.23 -15.00
N GLY A 253 4.88 3.09 -15.15
CA GLY A 253 5.17 2.48 -16.46
C GLY A 253 6.30 3.18 -17.21
N ASP A 254 6.62 2.62 -18.36
CA ASP A 254 7.79 3.00 -19.16
C ASP A 254 7.64 4.42 -19.76
N ASP A 255 6.40 4.89 -19.93
CA ASP A 255 6.03 6.23 -20.41
C ASP A 255 5.98 7.29 -19.28
N ASN A 256 6.26 6.92 -18.02
CA ASN A 256 6.26 7.79 -16.82
C ASN A 256 4.94 8.53 -16.51
N GLU A 257 3.80 7.97 -16.90
CA GLU A 257 2.46 8.56 -16.71
C GLU A 257 2.18 8.93 -15.25
N PRO A 258 1.81 10.19 -14.93
CA PRO A 258 1.54 10.63 -13.56
C PRO A 258 0.17 10.13 -13.07
N VAL A 259 0.18 9.16 -12.16
CA VAL A 259 -1.04 8.55 -11.59
C VAL A 259 -1.22 9.00 -10.14
N PRO A 260 -2.43 9.46 -9.74
CA PRO A 260 -2.77 9.69 -8.34
C PRO A 260 -3.06 8.37 -7.61
N PHE A 261 -2.57 8.24 -6.39
CA PHE A 261 -2.83 7.12 -5.47
C PHE A 261 -3.41 7.67 -4.17
N ASN A 262 -4.55 7.15 -3.75
CA ASN A 262 -5.16 7.42 -2.45
C ASN A 262 -4.42 6.62 -1.37
N VAL A 263 -3.97 7.32 -0.33
CA VAL A 263 -3.21 6.73 0.79
C VAL A 263 -3.89 6.91 2.15
N PHE A 264 -5.17 7.31 2.16
CA PHE A 264 -6.02 7.34 3.35
C PHE A 264 -6.21 5.94 3.94
N GLY A 265 -6.10 5.81 5.26
CA GLY A 265 -6.28 4.55 5.97
C GLY A 265 -5.65 4.56 7.35
N ALA A 266 -6.04 3.64 8.23
CA ALA A 266 -5.50 3.56 9.58
C ALA A 266 -4.06 3.02 9.56
N LYS A 267 -3.19 3.59 10.41
CA LYS A 267 -1.75 3.30 10.44
C LYS A 267 -1.24 3.28 11.88
N ALA A 268 -0.73 2.14 12.32
CA ALA A 268 0.08 2.03 13.53
C ALA A 268 1.54 1.89 13.15
N ILE A 269 2.40 2.65 13.83
CA ILE A 269 3.84 2.63 13.65
C ILE A 269 4.53 2.40 15.00
N SER A 270 5.61 1.63 15.01
CA SER A 270 6.39 1.29 16.21
C SER A 270 7.86 1.63 16.02
N GLY A 271 8.50 2.22 17.03
CA GLY A 271 9.91 2.58 16.96
C GLY A 271 10.51 3.17 18.24
N ILE A 272 11.81 3.46 18.20
CA ILE A 272 12.58 4.06 19.31
C ILE A 272 13.04 5.48 18.94
N GLY A 273 13.06 6.38 19.93
CA GLY A 273 13.54 7.74 19.73
C GLY A 273 12.52 8.64 19.04
N ARG A 274 13.00 9.56 18.20
CA ARG A 274 12.18 10.62 17.58
C ARG A 274 11.92 10.31 16.11
N ILE A 275 10.63 10.36 15.75
CA ILE A 275 10.16 10.44 14.38
C ILE A 275 9.92 11.92 14.01
N PRO A 276 9.84 12.28 12.72
CA PRO A 276 9.65 13.68 12.31
C PRO A 276 8.37 14.29 12.88
N ASP A 277 8.44 15.53 13.35
CA ASP A 277 7.35 16.19 14.10
C ASP A 277 6.03 16.22 13.34
N THR A 278 6.06 16.28 12.00
CA THR A 278 4.85 16.18 11.16
C THR A 278 4.05 14.88 11.37
N LEU A 279 4.71 13.78 11.73
CA LEU A 279 4.05 12.52 12.08
C LEU A 279 3.59 12.53 13.54
N ILE A 280 4.38 13.09 14.47
CA ILE A 280 4.00 13.22 15.89
C ILE A 280 2.70 14.02 16.02
N ASP A 281 2.61 15.16 15.34
CA ASP A 281 1.42 16.02 15.25
C ASP A 281 0.19 15.22 14.77
N ARG A 282 0.37 14.30 13.81
CA ARG A 282 -0.70 13.43 13.26
C ARG A 282 -0.96 12.14 14.06
N SER A 283 -0.36 12.00 15.24
CA SER A 283 -0.36 10.75 16.01
C SER A 283 -1.10 10.85 17.35
N ILE A 284 -1.51 9.68 17.85
CA ILE A 284 -1.77 9.45 19.27
C ILE A 284 -0.58 8.62 19.83
N PRO A 285 0.26 9.20 20.70
CA PRO A 285 1.36 8.49 21.34
C PRO A 285 0.89 7.39 22.30
N LEU A 286 1.38 6.17 22.09
CA LEU A 286 1.14 5.00 22.92
C LEU A 286 2.46 4.65 23.65
N THR A 287 2.89 5.54 24.54
CA THR A 287 4.20 5.47 25.19
C THR A 287 4.28 4.31 26.19
N LEU A 288 5.10 3.31 25.89
CA LEU A 288 5.33 2.16 26.76
C LEU A 288 6.46 2.42 27.76
N ARG A 289 6.30 1.83 28.95
CA ARG A 289 7.35 1.80 29.98
C ARG A 289 7.96 0.41 30.09
N ARG A 290 9.08 0.33 30.80
CA ARG A 290 9.66 -0.97 31.17
C ARG A 290 8.75 -1.64 32.21
N LYS A 291 8.51 -2.94 32.02
CA LYS A 291 7.81 -3.77 32.99
C LYS A 291 8.59 -3.82 34.31
N MET A 292 7.91 -3.65 35.44
CA MET A 292 8.50 -3.77 36.77
C MET A 292 8.80 -5.24 37.12
N ARG A 293 9.43 -5.49 38.28
CA ARG A 293 9.89 -6.84 38.66
C ARG A 293 8.76 -7.73 39.18
N ASP A 294 7.81 -7.12 39.85
CA ASP A 294 6.57 -7.64 40.43
C ASP A 294 5.45 -7.80 39.38
N GLU A 295 5.43 -6.95 38.35
CA GLU A 295 4.49 -7.08 37.24
C GLU A 295 4.70 -8.39 36.47
N THR A 296 3.68 -9.25 36.44
CA THR A 296 3.60 -10.40 35.53
C THR A 296 2.77 -10.03 34.32
N LYS A 297 3.22 -10.42 33.12
CA LYS A 297 2.51 -10.19 31.85
C LYS A 297 2.57 -11.47 31.01
N LYS A 298 1.48 -11.84 30.36
CA LYS A 298 1.32 -13.01 29.48
C LYS A 298 2.11 -12.80 28.18
N ARG A 299 2.42 -13.88 27.46
CA ARG A 299 3.08 -13.79 26.14
C ARG A 299 2.03 -13.85 25.03
N VAL A 300 2.16 -12.99 24.03
CA VAL A 300 1.19 -12.91 22.91
C VAL A 300 1.08 -14.21 22.12
N ARG A 301 2.17 -14.98 22.00
CA ARG A 301 2.14 -16.32 21.36
C ARG A 301 1.27 -17.35 22.12
N ASP A 302 0.98 -17.08 23.39
CA ASP A 302 0.17 -17.94 24.27
C ASP A 302 -1.32 -17.46 24.27
N LEU A 303 -1.66 -16.37 23.55
CA LEU A 303 -3.03 -15.90 23.31
C LEU A 303 -3.67 -16.71 22.16
N PRO A 304 -4.78 -17.43 22.38
CA PRO A 304 -5.41 -18.22 21.32
C PRO A 304 -5.97 -17.32 20.21
N LEU A 305 -5.71 -17.67 18.95
CA LEU A 305 -6.20 -16.91 17.79
C LEU A 305 -7.73 -16.85 17.75
N ASP A 306 -8.44 -17.88 18.23
CA ASP A 306 -9.91 -17.89 18.29
C ASP A 306 -10.48 -16.75 19.14
N VAL A 307 -9.74 -16.29 20.17
CA VAL A 307 -10.14 -15.14 20.99
C VAL A 307 -10.09 -13.86 20.15
N THR A 308 -9.00 -13.64 19.42
CA THR A 308 -8.85 -12.44 18.58
C THR A 308 -9.77 -12.49 17.35
N ASN A 309 -9.95 -13.67 16.74
CA ASN A 309 -10.87 -13.89 15.62
C ASN A 309 -12.33 -13.60 16.04
N MET A 310 -12.73 -14.04 17.24
CA MET A 310 -14.06 -13.73 17.79
C MET A 310 -14.24 -12.22 18.00
N ILE A 311 -13.24 -11.54 18.59
CA ILE A 311 -13.24 -10.08 18.74
C ILE A 311 -13.38 -9.39 17.38
N GLN A 312 -12.60 -9.78 16.37
CA GLN A 312 -12.69 -9.20 15.03
C GLN A 312 -14.08 -9.44 14.40
N SER A 313 -14.65 -10.64 14.52
CA SER A 313 -15.98 -10.96 13.97
C SER A 313 -17.09 -10.16 14.68
N GLN A 314 -16.98 -9.97 15.99
CA GLN A 314 -17.91 -9.13 16.76
C GLN A 314 -17.75 -7.64 16.44
N LEU A 315 -16.52 -7.13 16.29
CA LEU A 315 -16.27 -5.75 15.86
C LEU A 315 -16.74 -5.48 14.42
N ALA A 316 -16.58 -6.45 13.52
CA ALA A 316 -17.14 -6.41 12.17
C ALA A 316 -18.66 -6.19 12.24
N ARG A 317 -19.37 -7.10 12.94
CA ARG A 317 -20.82 -7.03 13.12
C ARG A 317 -21.28 -5.74 13.77
N TRP A 318 -20.63 -5.32 14.86
CA TRP A 318 -20.95 -4.07 15.53
C TRP A 318 -20.77 -2.86 14.60
N SER A 319 -19.69 -2.84 13.81
CA SER A 319 -19.42 -1.72 12.89
C SER A 319 -20.44 -1.63 11.76
N ASP A 320 -20.94 -2.75 11.26
CA ASP A 320 -22.00 -2.78 10.24
C ASP A 320 -23.34 -2.28 10.82
N ASP A 321 -23.67 -2.70 12.05
CA ASP A 321 -24.91 -2.27 12.74
C ASP A 321 -24.87 -0.78 13.17
N ASN A 322 -23.69 -0.22 13.51
CA ASN A 322 -23.57 1.07 14.23
C ASN A 322 -22.84 2.18 13.47
N MET A 323 -22.41 1.97 12.21
CA MET A 323 -21.64 2.96 11.43
C MET A 323 -22.26 4.37 11.42
N SER A 324 -23.58 4.47 11.23
CA SER A 324 -24.30 5.74 11.19
C SER A 324 -24.26 6.45 12.55
N ALA A 325 -24.50 5.72 13.65
CA ALA A 325 -24.47 6.26 14.99
C ALA A 325 -23.06 6.79 15.38
N VAL A 326 -21.99 6.09 14.99
CA VAL A 326 -20.61 6.60 15.20
C VAL A 326 -20.34 7.86 14.37
N LYS A 327 -20.85 7.92 13.14
CA LYS A 327 -20.70 9.09 12.27
C LYS A 327 -21.42 10.32 12.82
N GLU A 328 -22.64 10.12 13.31
CA GLU A 328 -23.55 11.15 13.85
C GLU A 328 -23.21 11.60 15.28
N ALA A 329 -22.51 10.78 16.08
CA ALA A 329 -22.06 11.14 17.42
C ALA A 329 -21.24 12.45 17.42
N ASP A 330 -21.56 13.40 18.31
CA ASP A 330 -20.91 14.70 18.37
C ASP A 330 -20.23 14.90 19.74
N PRO A 331 -18.92 14.61 19.88
CA PRO A 331 -18.24 14.65 21.17
C PRO A 331 -17.78 16.05 21.55
N VAL A 332 -18.01 16.41 22.82
CA VAL A 332 -17.35 17.56 23.45
C VAL A 332 -15.88 17.20 23.71
N LEU A 333 -14.97 17.88 22.99
CA LEU A 333 -13.52 17.67 23.11
C LEU A 333 -12.89 18.63 24.14
N PRO A 334 -11.79 18.25 24.81
CA PRO A 334 -11.14 19.12 25.79
C PRO A 334 -10.51 20.35 25.13
N VAL A 335 -10.94 21.56 25.52
CA VAL A 335 -10.43 22.83 24.96
C VAL A 335 -8.98 23.16 25.35
N SER A 336 -8.39 22.39 26.27
CA SER A 336 -7.01 22.54 26.74
C SER A 336 -5.96 21.92 25.81
N ILE A 337 -6.36 21.01 24.91
CA ILE A 337 -5.47 20.40 23.92
C ILE A 337 -5.52 21.18 22.61
N ASN A 338 -4.42 21.18 21.86
CA ASN A 338 -4.35 21.89 20.58
C ASN A 338 -5.30 21.30 19.52
N ASP A 339 -5.66 22.10 18.51
CA ASP A 339 -6.64 21.74 17.46
C ASP A 339 -6.33 20.40 16.79
N ARG A 340 -5.06 20.09 16.52
CA ARG A 340 -4.65 18.82 15.92
C ARG A 340 -4.86 17.64 16.88
N ALA A 341 -4.61 17.81 18.17
CA ALA A 341 -4.94 16.79 19.15
C ALA A 341 -6.46 16.59 19.23
N GLN A 342 -7.27 17.64 19.12
CA GLN A 342 -8.73 17.52 19.01
C GLN A 342 -9.13 16.72 17.75
N ASP A 343 -8.58 17.05 16.57
CA ASP A 343 -8.76 16.29 15.32
C ASP A 343 -8.44 14.80 15.49
N ASN A 344 -7.28 14.49 16.07
CA ASN A 344 -6.81 13.12 16.28
C ASN A 344 -7.73 12.34 17.24
N TRP A 345 -8.18 12.98 18.32
CA TRP A 345 -9.00 12.33 19.35
C TRP A 345 -10.49 12.25 18.99
N GLN A 346 -11.01 13.10 18.09
CA GLN A 346 -12.45 13.21 17.77
C GLN A 346 -13.13 11.84 17.55
N ILE A 347 -12.55 11.00 16.68
CA ILE A 347 -13.10 9.68 16.37
C ILE A 347 -13.02 8.70 17.55
N LEU A 348 -12.00 8.81 18.42
CA LEU A 348 -11.92 7.98 19.62
C LEU A 348 -13.00 8.37 20.64
N PHE A 349 -13.32 9.67 20.76
CA PHE A 349 -14.44 10.13 21.59
C PHE A 349 -15.81 9.76 20.98
N LYS A 350 -16.00 9.85 19.65
CA LYS A 350 -17.21 9.34 18.96
C LYS A 350 -17.48 7.87 19.33
N ILE A 351 -16.45 7.04 19.28
CA ILE A 351 -16.53 5.62 19.71
C ILE A 351 -16.86 5.54 21.20
N ALA A 352 -16.15 6.28 22.06
CA ALA A 352 -16.33 6.24 23.51
C ALA A 352 -17.74 6.63 23.98
N ILE A 353 -18.45 7.50 23.25
CA ILE A 353 -19.88 7.79 23.50
C ILE A 353 -20.74 6.53 23.33
N LEU A 354 -20.54 5.76 22.27
CA LEU A 354 -21.29 4.52 22.03
C LEU A 354 -20.88 3.38 22.99
N LEU A 355 -19.69 3.46 23.60
CA LEU A 355 -19.26 2.59 24.69
C LEU A 355 -19.83 3.02 26.07
N GLY A 356 -20.52 4.16 26.16
CA GLY A 356 -21.14 4.68 27.37
C GLY A 356 -20.22 5.49 28.29
N ASP A 357 -20.84 6.11 29.31
CA ASP A 357 -20.23 7.14 30.16
C ASP A 357 -18.89 6.75 30.80
N GLU A 358 -18.71 5.50 31.23
CA GLU A 358 -17.45 5.04 31.83
C GLU A 358 -16.31 5.03 30.81
N TRP A 359 -16.58 4.62 29.57
CA TRP A 359 -15.61 4.67 28.49
C TRP A 359 -15.34 6.11 28.02
N LEU A 360 -16.35 6.98 28.04
CA LEU A 360 -16.17 8.41 27.78
C LEU A 360 -15.26 9.08 28.84
N LYS A 361 -15.44 8.75 30.13
CA LYS A 361 -14.56 9.20 31.23
C LYS A 361 -13.13 8.67 31.05
N LYS A 362 -12.96 7.38 30.73
CA LYS A 362 -11.65 6.78 30.39
C LYS A 362 -11.00 7.54 29.23
N ALA A 363 -11.74 7.80 28.15
CA ALA A 363 -11.24 8.51 26.97
C ALA A 363 -10.78 9.95 27.31
N HIS A 364 -11.57 10.71 28.06
CA HIS A 364 -11.20 12.06 28.51
C HIS A 364 -9.93 12.06 29.36
N LYS A 365 -9.83 11.18 30.36
CA LYS A 365 -8.61 11.05 31.19
C LYS A 365 -7.39 10.70 30.33
N SER A 366 -7.57 9.80 29.36
CA SER A 366 -6.50 9.34 28.46
C SER A 366 -6.02 10.44 27.53
N CYS A 367 -6.95 11.21 26.99
CA CYS A 367 -6.67 12.37 26.14
C CYS A 367 -5.84 13.42 26.88
N MET A 368 -6.22 13.74 28.13
CA MET A 368 -5.45 14.66 28.97
C MET A 368 -4.07 14.13 29.38
N GLU A 369 -3.91 12.83 29.61
CA GLU A 369 -2.59 12.24 29.95
C GLU A 369 -1.65 12.17 28.74
N ILE A 370 -2.18 11.99 27.53
CA ILE A 370 -1.40 11.74 26.29
C ILE A 370 -1.20 13.02 25.47
N SER A 371 -2.08 14.02 25.59
CA SER A 371 -2.14 15.18 24.67
C SER A 371 -2.49 16.52 25.34
N GLY A 372 -2.59 16.57 26.67
CA GLY A 372 -2.85 17.79 27.45
C GLY A 372 -1.65 18.36 28.18
#